data_AF-A0A951J253-F1
#
_entry.id   AF-A0A951J253-F1
#
_cell.length_a   1.000
_cell.length_b   1.000
_cell.length_c   1.000
_cell.angle_alpha   90.00
_cell.angle_beta   90.00
_cell.angle_gamma   90.00
#
_symmetry.space_group_name_H-M   'P 1'
#
loop_
_entity.id
_entity.type
_entity.pdbx_description
1 polymer ?
#
loop_
_entity_poly.entity_id
_entity_poly.type
_entity_poly.pdbx_seq_one_letter_code
_entity_poly.pdbx_strand_id
1 'polypeptide(L)'
;MPIGLTEKINAGTDIIHITGGKNTGFLLEKVQSIIPGIPLLATGGKTIQNLQTVIASGAHGIVLTPPSTGELFFPIMEEYRKGLKFWQKIMKF
;
A
#
# COMPACT_ATOMS: atom_id res chain seq x y z
N MET A 1 -14.54 -3.98 -20.99
CA MET A 1 -13.21 -3.44 -20.65
C MET A 1 -13.37 -2.38 -19.57
N PRO A 2 -12.50 -2.25 -18.54
CA PRO A 2 -12.53 -1.03 -17.71
C PRO A 2 -12.39 0.16 -18.67
N ILE A 3 -13.40 1.02 -18.68
CA ILE A 3 -13.62 2.04 -19.72
C ILE A 3 -12.38 2.95 -19.84
N GLY A 4 -11.89 3.16 -21.07
CA GLY A 4 -10.87 4.18 -21.36
C GLY A 4 -9.42 3.72 -21.33
N LEU A 5 -9.12 2.44 -21.05
CA LEU A 5 -7.72 2.00 -20.86
C LEU A 5 -6.94 1.97 -22.18
N THR A 6 -7.53 1.45 -23.25
CA THR A 6 -6.91 1.43 -24.58
C THR A 6 -6.72 2.84 -25.11
N GLU A 7 -7.72 3.71 -24.91
CA GLU A 7 -7.68 5.11 -25.34
C GLU A 7 -6.56 5.88 -24.63
N LYS A 8 -6.36 5.64 -23.33
CA LYS A 8 -5.26 6.24 -22.56
C LYS A 8 -3.89 5.77 -23.05
N ILE A 9 -3.74 4.49 -23.37
CA ILE A 9 -2.49 3.95 -23.91
C ILE A 9 -2.21 4.53 -25.29
N ASN A 10 -3.22 4.57 -26.16
CA ASN A 10 -3.11 5.17 -27.49
C ASN A 10 -2.80 6.68 -27.43
N ALA A 11 -3.17 7.35 -26.34
CA ALA A 11 -2.80 8.73 -26.06
C ALA A 11 -1.37 8.90 -25.52
N GLY A 12 -0.58 7.82 -25.39
CA GLY A 12 0.82 7.85 -24.96
C GLY A 12 1.05 7.65 -23.46
N THR A 13 0.17 6.91 -22.77
CA THR A 13 0.38 6.61 -21.34
C THR A 13 1.45 5.53 -21.14
N ASP A 14 2.55 5.87 -20.46
CA ASP A 14 3.64 4.94 -20.14
C ASP A 14 3.40 4.09 -18.88
N ILE A 15 2.66 4.63 -17.90
CA ILE A 15 2.42 3.99 -16.60
C ILE A 15 0.95 4.16 -16.20
N ILE A 16 0.32 3.08 -15.74
CA ILE A 16 -1.08 3.10 -15.30
C ILE A 16 -1.15 3.08 -13.77
N HIS A 17 -1.80 4.09 -13.19
CA HIS A 17 -2.16 4.10 -11.76
C HIS A 17 -3.52 3.46 -11.54
N ILE A 18 -3.56 2.36 -10.78
CA ILE A 18 -4.76 1.60 -10.42
C ILE A 18 -5.16 1.89 -8.98
N THR A 19 -6.40 2.32 -8.80
CA THR A 19 -7.01 2.55 -7.49
C THR A 19 -8.40 1.91 -7.44
N GLY A 20 -8.61 0.97 -6.51
CA GLY A 20 -9.88 0.25 -6.38
C GLY A 20 -10.25 -0.11 -4.94
N GLY A 21 -9.57 0.48 -3.95
CA GLY A 21 -9.72 0.11 -2.54
C GLY A 21 -9.42 -1.38 -2.33
N LYS A 22 -10.41 -2.12 -1.80
CA LYS A 22 -10.32 -3.58 -1.60
C LYS A 22 -10.14 -4.37 -2.90
N ASN A 23 -10.57 -3.82 -4.04
CA ASN A 23 -10.51 -4.49 -5.34
C ASN A 23 -9.24 -4.19 -6.12
N THR A 24 -8.27 -3.46 -5.54
CA THR A 24 -7.04 -3.04 -6.24
C THR A 24 -6.25 -4.24 -6.77
N GLY A 25 -6.10 -5.32 -6.00
CA GLY A 25 -5.43 -6.55 -6.44
C GLY A 25 -6.12 -7.19 -7.65
N PHE A 26 -7.45 -7.35 -7.58
CA PHE A 26 -8.24 -7.88 -8.69
C PHE A 26 -8.14 -7.02 -9.97
N LEU A 27 -8.10 -5.70 -9.82
CA LEU A 27 -7.94 -4.79 -10.96
C LEU A 27 -6.56 -4.90 -11.60
N LEU A 28 -5.49 -5.08 -10.80
CA LEU A 28 -4.14 -5.33 -11.30
C LEU A 28 -4.09 -6.58 -12.18
N GLU A 29 -4.59 -7.70 -11.68
CA GLU A 29 -4.65 -8.97 -12.42
C GLU A 29 -5.47 -8.84 -13.72
N LYS A 30 -6.58 -8.12 -13.64
CA LYS A 30 -7.43 -7.87 -14.81
C LYS A 30 -6.76 -6.97 -15.84
N VAL A 31 -6.06 -5.93 -15.43
CA VAL A 31 -5.31 -5.07 -16.35
C VAL A 31 -4.14 -5.83 -16.97
N GLN A 32 -3.39 -6.60 -16.17
CA GLN A 32 -2.27 -7.41 -16.63
C GLN A 32 -2.70 -8.46 -17.68
N SER A 33 -3.89 -9.07 -17.52
CA SER A 33 -4.41 -10.03 -18.50
C SER A 33 -4.91 -9.39 -19.79
N ILE A 34 -5.36 -8.15 -19.76
CA ILE A 34 -5.82 -7.42 -20.96
C ILE A 34 -4.62 -6.81 -21.70
N ILE A 35 -3.64 -6.28 -20.97
CA ILE A 35 -2.51 -5.50 -21.52
C ILE A 35 -1.22 -5.95 -20.83
N PRO A 36 -0.66 -7.09 -21.23
CA PRO A 36 0.56 -7.59 -20.63
C PRO A 36 1.73 -6.66 -20.92
N GLY A 37 2.57 -6.42 -19.90
CA GLY A 37 3.84 -5.70 -20.04
C GLY A 37 3.79 -4.19 -19.81
N ILE A 38 2.61 -3.60 -19.58
CA ILE A 38 2.52 -2.19 -19.18
C ILE A 38 2.86 -2.02 -17.69
N PRO A 39 3.73 -1.06 -17.30
CA PRO A 39 4.02 -0.79 -15.89
C PRO A 39 2.77 -0.36 -15.10
N LEU A 40 2.55 -1.02 -13.95
CA LEU A 40 1.40 -0.80 -13.09
C LEU A 40 1.82 -0.23 -11.73
N LEU A 41 1.24 0.92 -11.38
CA LEU A 41 1.37 1.55 -10.07
C LEU A 41 0.06 1.43 -9.32
N ALA A 42 0.08 1.10 -8.02
CA ALA A 42 -1.14 0.82 -7.26
C ALA A 42 -1.12 1.42 -5.86
N THR A 43 -2.30 1.63 -5.27
CA THR A 43 -2.39 2.08 -3.87
C THR A 43 -2.34 0.90 -2.92
N GLY A 44 -1.39 0.89 -1.98
CA GLY A 44 -1.14 -0.23 -1.06
C GLY A 44 -2.13 -0.36 0.11
N GLY A 45 -3.07 0.58 0.26
CA GLY A 45 -4.01 0.60 1.38
C GLY A 45 -3.33 0.95 2.73
N LYS A 46 -4.11 0.91 3.82
CA LYS A 46 -3.66 1.32 5.16
C LYS A 46 -3.00 0.20 6.00
N THR A 47 -3.06 -1.05 5.55
CA THR A 47 -2.59 -2.21 6.32
C THR A 47 -1.50 -2.94 5.56
N ILE A 48 -0.62 -3.61 6.31
CA ILE A 48 0.46 -4.45 5.73
C ILE A 48 -0.13 -5.55 4.85
N GLN A 49 -1.25 -6.14 5.26
CA GLN A 49 -1.94 -7.17 4.47
C GLN A 49 -2.39 -6.64 3.11
N ASN A 50 -2.98 -5.43 3.06
CA ASN A 50 -3.37 -4.83 1.79
C ASN A 50 -2.15 -4.59 0.89
N LEU A 51 -1.05 -4.13 1.47
CA LEU A 51 0.19 -3.88 0.75
C LEU A 51 0.77 -5.18 0.17
N GLN A 52 0.79 -6.26 0.95
CA GLN A 52 1.21 -7.59 0.49
C GLN A 52 0.33 -8.12 -0.64
N THR A 53 -1.00 -7.97 -0.54
CA THR A 53 -1.92 -8.35 -1.62
C THR A 53 -1.62 -7.59 -2.92
N VAL A 54 -1.40 -6.27 -2.83
CA VAL A 54 -1.11 -5.43 -4.00
C VAL A 54 0.23 -5.79 -4.64
N ILE A 55 1.26 -6.10 -3.86
CA ILE A 55 2.55 -6.61 -4.36
C ILE A 55 2.33 -7.93 -5.11
N ALA A 56 1.62 -8.88 -4.49
CA ALA A 56 1.39 -10.20 -5.04
C ALA A 56 0.58 -10.18 -6.36
N SER A 57 -0.35 -9.24 -6.51
CA SER A 57 -1.14 -9.06 -7.74
C SER A 57 -0.37 -8.38 -8.89
N GLY A 58 0.93 -8.09 -8.74
CA GLY A 58 1.78 -7.62 -9.84
C GLY A 58 1.95 -6.10 -9.95
N ALA A 59 1.78 -5.36 -8.86
CA ALA A 59 2.13 -3.94 -8.85
C ALA A 59 3.66 -3.74 -8.95
N HIS A 60 4.11 -2.90 -9.89
CA HIS A 60 5.52 -2.52 -10.06
C HIS A 60 5.91 -1.34 -9.15
N GLY A 61 4.94 -0.52 -8.76
CA GLY A 61 5.11 0.59 -7.83
C GLY A 61 3.91 0.73 -6.89
N ILE A 62 4.15 1.19 -5.67
CA ILE A 62 3.10 1.30 -4.64
C ILE A 62 3.06 2.71 -4.05
N VAL A 63 1.86 3.29 -4.03
CA VAL A 63 1.56 4.51 -3.28
C VAL A 63 1.09 4.10 -1.89
N LEU A 64 1.86 4.48 -0.88
CA LEU A 64 1.51 4.31 0.52
C LEU A 64 1.58 5.66 1.23
N THR A 65 0.63 5.88 2.13
CA THR A 65 0.72 6.99 3.08
C THR A 65 1.46 6.46 4.31
N PRO A 66 2.60 7.06 4.68
CA PRO A 66 3.31 6.63 5.87
C PRO A 66 2.45 6.87 7.12
N PRO A 67 2.67 6.10 8.20
CA PRO A 67 2.02 6.37 9.48
C PRO A 67 2.38 7.77 9.97
N SER A 68 1.41 8.45 10.56
CA SER A 68 1.60 9.73 11.21
C SER A 68 2.52 9.62 12.41
N THR A 69 3.11 10.76 12.80
CA THR A 69 3.90 10.86 14.04
C THR A 69 3.12 10.34 15.25
N GLY A 70 1.83 10.66 15.36
CA GLY A 70 0.97 10.18 16.45
C GLY A 70 0.84 8.66 16.48
N GLU A 71 0.66 8.01 15.32
CA GLU A 71 0.59 6.55 15.20
C GLU A 71 1.92 5.88 15.58
N LEU A 72 3.05 6.48 15.22
CA LEU A 72 4.38 5.97 15.59
C LEU A 72 4.66 6.07 17.10
N PHE A 73 4.24 7.15 17.76
CA PHE A 73 4.49 7.38 19.19
C PHE A 73 3.42 6.80 20.11
N PHE A 74 2.26 6.41 19.60
CA PHE A 74 1.16 5.85 20.40
C PHE A 74 1.58 4.66 21.28
N PRO A 75 2.30 3.63 20.76
CA PRO A 75 2.72 2.48 21.59
C PRO A 75 3.64 2.89 22.74
N ILE A 76 4.56 3.83 22.49
CA ILE A 76 5.50 4.36 23.51
C ILE A 76 4.70 5.06 24.62
N MET A 77 3.71 5.87 24.26
CA MET A 77 2.87 6.57 25.23
C MET A 77 1.95 5.62 26.00
N GLU A 78 1.48 4.54 25.36
CA GLU A 78 0.71 3.50 26.03
C GLU A 78 1.55 2.74 27.06
N GLU A 79 2.80 2.38 26.72
CA GLU A 79 3.75 1.79 27.67
C GLU A 79 4.09 2.73 28.83
N TYR A 80 4.26 4.03 28.54
CA TYR A 80 4.45 5.05 29.57
C TYR A 80 3.29 5.09 30.56
N ARG A 81 2.04 5.10 30.07
CA ARG A 81 0.83 5.09 30.90
C ARG A 81 0.66 3.81 31.73
N LYS A 82 1.17 2.67 31.25
CA LYS A 82 1.13 1.38 31.97
C LYS A 82 2.10 1.32 33.17
N GLY A 83 2.90 2.38 33.38
CA GLY A 83 3.74 2.52 34.57
C GLY A 83 5.02 1.70 34.50
N LEU A 84 6.13 2.40 34.24
CA LEU A 84 7.52 2.07 34.61
C LEU A 84 8.17 0.75 34.17
N LYS A 85 7.43 -0.26 33.66
CA LYS A 85 8.04 -1.53 33.19
C LYS A 85 8.99 -1.33 32.01
N PHE A 86 8.73 -0.33 31.16
CA PHE A 86 9.61 0.02 30.04
C PHE A 86 10.97 0.53 30.52
N TRP A 87 10.98 1.45 31.49
CA TRP A 87 12.21 2.01 32.06
C TRP A 87 12.98 0.99 32.89
N GLN A 88 12.32 0.05 33.57
CA GLN A 88 12.99 -1.09 34.21
C GLN A 88 13.74 -1.97 33.20
N LYS A 89 13.16 -2.17 31.99
CA LYS A 89 13.75 -2.98 30.93
C LYS A 89 14.97 -2.30 30.26
N ILE A 90 14.95 -0.97 30.14
CA ILE A 90 16.06 -0.18 29.57
C ILE A 90 17.15 0.06 30.62
N MET A 91 16.79 0.38 31.86
CA MET A 91 17.76 0.76 32.89
C MET A 91 18.39 -0.41 33.65
N LYS A 92 18.05 -1.68 33.33
CA LYS A 92 18.64 -2.90 33.92
C LYS A 92 19.11 -2.72 35.38
N PHE A 93 18.16 -2.53 36.29
CA PHE A 93 18.37 -2.85 37.71
C PHE A 93 17.65 -4.15 38.01
#